data_AF-A0A497PYH7-F1
#
_entry.id   AF-A0A497PYH7-F1
#
_cell.length_a   1.000
_cell.length_b   1.000
_cell.length_c   1.000
_cell.angle_alpha   90.00
_cell.angle_beta   90.00
_cell.angle_gamma   90.00
#
_symmetry.space_group_name_H-M   'P 1'
#
loop_
_entity.id
_entity.type
_entity.pdbx_description
1 polymer ?
#
loop_
_entity_poly.entity_id
_entity_poly.type
_entity_poly.pdbx_seq_one_letter_code
_entity_poly.pdbx_strand_id
1 'polypeptide(L)'
;MIRTQRIDPTIGDITTPKQGREVDPFTDPETVRLVAINLELAVRNLISARASPECLVITADICTHKLMAVPTADGDVKVLVFDA
;
A
#
# COMPACT_ATOMS: atom_id res chain seq x y z
N MET A 1 13.20 22.12 -16.83
CA MET A 1 14.14 22.03 -15.70
C MET A 1 13.46 21.26 -14.58
N ILE A 2 13.74 19.97 -14.42
CA ILE A 2 13.21 19.18 -13.31
C ILE A 2 14.06 19.54 -12.09
N ARG A 3 13.49 20.27 -11.13
CA ARG A 3 14.14 20.55 -9.85
C ARG A 3 14.13 19.26 -9.04
N THR A 4 15.28 18.60 -8.90
CA THR A 4 15.48 17.53 -7.92
C THR A 4 15.44 18.17 -6.54
N GLN A 5 14.25 18.27 -5.93
CA GLN A 5 14.15 18.58 -4.51
C GLN A 5 14.50 17.29 -3.75
N ARG A 6 15.62 17.33 -3.03
CA ARG A 6 15.93 16.32 -2.02
C ARG A 6 14.98 16.57 -0.86
N ILE A 7 14.04 15.66 -0.64
CA ILE A 7 13.24 15.65 0.58
C ILE A 7 14.15 15.02 1.63
N ASP A 8 14.74 15.85 2.49
CA ASP A 8 15.41 15.31 3.68
C ASP A 8 14.34 14.66 4.55
N PRO A 9 14.50 13.38 4.95
CA PRO A 9 13.52 12.73 5.81
C PRO A 9 13.48 13.51 7.12
N THR A 10 12.28 13.93 7.54
CA THR A 10 12.07 14.43 8.88
C THR A 10 12.38 13.28 9.83
N ILE A 11 13.58 13.25 10.42
CA ILE A 11 13.93 12.33 11.52
C ILE A 11 13.25 12.87 12.79
N GLY A 12 11.92 13.00 12.74
CA GLY A 12 11.10 13.28 13.90
C GLY A 12 10.90 11.97 14.63
N ASP A 13 11.35 11.90 15.88
CA ASP A 13 11.21 10.82 16.86
C ASP A 13 10.49 9.57 16.33
N ILE A 14 11.18 8.83 15.46
CA ILE A 14 10.77 7.49 15.04
C ILE A 14 11.13 6.64 16.24
N THR A 15 10.34 6.73 17.30
CA THR A 15 10.53 5.96 18.53
C THR A 15 10.79 4.53 18.11
N THR A 16 12.04 4.08 18.24
CA THR A 16 12.41 2.72 17.91
C THR A 16 11.54 1.86 18.82
N PRO A 17 10.58 1.08 18.28
CA PRO A 17 9.60 0.43 19.12
C PRO A 17 10.35 -0.48 20.08
N LYS A 18 10.19 -0.22 21.39
CA LYS A 18 10.90 -0.98 22.44
C LYS A 18 10.45 -2.44 22.48
N GLN A 19 9.32 -2.74 21.84
CA GLN A 19 8.72 -4.06 21.74
C GLN A 19 8.14 -4.21 20.33
N GLY A 20 8.43 -5.35 19.71
CA GLY A 20 7.77 -5.84 18.50
C GLY A 20 7.24 -7.24 18.76
N ARG A 21 6.35 -7.72 17.90
CA ARG A 21 5.94 -9.13 17.85
C ARG A 21 6.44 -9.75 16.56
N GLU A 22 6.80 -11.02 16.61
CA GLU A 22 7.02 -11.80 15.40
C GLU A 22 5.67 -11.97 14.67
N VAL A 23 5.68 -11.81 13.36
CA VAL A 23 4.51 -11.91 12.50
C VAL A 23 4.76 -13.05 11.54
N ASP A 24 3.94 -14.10 11.63
CA ASP A 24 3.90 -15.13 10.62
C ASP A 24 2.91 -14.70 9.52
N PRO A 25 3.37 -14.38 8.30
CA PRO A 25 2.51 -13.87 7.25
C PRO A 25 1.43 -14.88 6.81
N PHE A 26 1.59 -16.18 7.09
CA PHE A 26 0.65 -17.22 6.68
C PHE A 26 -0.51 -17.41 7.66
N THR A 27 -0.31 -17.05 8.93
CA THR A 27 -1.30 -17.27 10.00
C THR A 27 -1.84 -15.98 10.58
N ASP A 28 -1.16 -14.85 10.34
CA ASP A 28 -1.55 -13.57 10.87
C ASP A 28 -2.58 -12.85 9.98
N PRO A 29 -3.83 -12.69 10.43
CA PRO A 29 -4.85 -11.98 9.66
C PRO A 29 -4.52 -10.49 9.44
N GLU A 30 -3.65 -9.90 10.28
CA GLU A 30 -3.23 -8.51 10.09
C GLU A 30 -2.32 -8.34 8.87
N THR A 31 -1.61 -9.37 8.43
CA THR A 31 -0.71 -9.26 7.26
C THR A 31 -1.49 -8.91 6.01
N VAL A 32 -2.60 -9.61 5.74
CA VAL A 32 -3.48 -9.31 4.60
C VAL A 32 -4.04 -7.89 4.71
N ARG A 33 -4.47 -7.49 5.91
CA ARG A 33 -5.02 -6.14 6.18
C ARG A 33 -3.99 -5.04 5.92
N LEU A 34 -2.77 -5.20 6.45
CA LEU A 34 -1.68 -4.22 6.29
C LEU A 34 -1.26 -4.09 4.83
N VAL A 35 -1.27 -5.19 4.09
CA VAL A 35 -0.95 -5.16 2.66
C VAL A 35 -2.06 -4.49 1.87
N ALA A 36 -3.33 -4.75 2.20
CA ALA A 36 -4.44 -4.04 1.58
C ALA A 36 -4.31 -2.51 1.76
N ILE A 37 -4.02 -2.04 2.97
CA ILE A 37 -3.79 -0.62 3.25
C ILE A 37 -2.61 -0.06 2.44
N ASN A 38 -1.50 -0.81 2.36
CA ASN A 38 -0.34 -0.38 1.58
C ASN A 38 -0.64 -0.30 0.08
N LEU A 39 -1.39 -1.25 -0.47
CA LEU A 39 -1.81 -1.20 -1.87
C LEU A 39 -2.72 -0.01 -2.14
N GLU A 40 -3.65 0.29 -1.23
CA GLU A 40 -4.51 1.46 -1.32
C GLU A 40 -3.68 2.76 -1.38
N LEU A 41 -2.74 2.92 -0.44
CA LEU A 41 -1.83 4.06 -0.39
C LEU A 41 -0.98 4.17 -1.66
N ALA A 42 -0.47 3.04 -2.18
CA ALA A 42 0.31 3.03 -3.41
C ALA A 42 -0.49 3.55 -4.60
N VAL A 43 -1.74 3.10 -4.78
CA VAL A 43 -2.62 3.61 -5.84
C VAL A 43 -2.93 5.09 -5.63
N ARG A 44 -3.27 5.52 -4.40
CA ARG A 44 -3.51 6.95 -4.08
C ARG A 44 -2.29 7.82 -4.40
N ASN A 45 -1.08 7.33 -4.14
CA ASN A 45 0.16 8.03 -4.46
C ASN A 45 0.37 8.16 -5.98
N LEU A 46 0.06 7.11 -6.75
CA LEU A 46 0.14 7.16 -8.22
C LEU A 46 -0.88 8.14 -8.81
N ILE A 47 -2.13 8.13 -8.31
CA ILE A 47 -3.15 9.12 -8.69
C ILE A 47 -2.66 10.54 -8.38
N SER A 48 -2.12 10.76 -7.18
CA SER A 48 -1.57 12.07 -6.78
C SER A 48 -0.38 12.51 -7.64
N ALA A 49 0.40 11.56 -8.15
CA ALA A 49 1.46 11.79 -9.13
C ALA A 49 0.95 11.99 -10.57
N ARG A 50 -0.37 12.12 -10.77
CA ARG A 50 -1.06 12.30 -12.06
C ARG A 50 -0.96 11.10 -13.01
N ALA A 51 -0.78 9.89 -12.48
CA ALA A 51 -0.97 8.69 -13.28
C ALA A 51 -2.46 8.50 -13.60
N SER A 52 -2.77 8.10 -14.85
CA SER A 52 -4.14 7.86 -15.31
C SER A 52 -4.82 6.76 -14.49
N PRO A 53 -5.91 7.05 -13.75
CA PRO A 53 -6.59 6.07 -12.92
C PRO A 53 -7.06 4.83 -13.69
N GLU A 54 -7.50 4.99 -14.94
CA GLU A 54 -7.95 3.91 -15.82
C GLU A 54 -6.87 2.89 -16.17
N CYS A 55 -5.60 3.25 -15.98
CA CYS A 55 -4.44 2.39 -16.22
C CYS A 55 -3.86 1.78 -14.93
N LEU A 56 -4.42 2.10 -13.76
CA LEU A 56 -3.87 1.69 -12.47
C LEU A 56 -4.55 0.42 -11.95
N VAL A 57 -3.79 -0.67 -11.96
CA VAL A 57 -4.11 -1.88 -11.22
C VAL A 57 -2.83 -2.32 -10.51
N ILE A 58 -2.87 -2.43 -9.18
CA ILE A 58 -1.76 -3.00 -8.42
C ILE A 58 -2.24 -4.30 -7.79
N THR A 59 -1.51 -5.38 -8.03
CA THR A 59 -1.81 -6.69 -7.46
C THR A 59 -0.70 -7.13 -6.52
N ALA A 60 -1.05 -7.87 -5.47
CA ALA A 60 -0.08 -8.56 -4.62
C ALA A 60 -0.57 -9.97 -4.32
N ASP A 61 0.35 -10.93 -4.37
CA ASP A 61 0.10 -12.29 -3.90
C ASP A 61 0.77 -12.45 -2.54
N ILE A 62 -0.02 -12.78 -1.51
CA ILE A 62 0.46 -13.00 -0.16
C ILE A 62 -0.15 -14.28 0.39
N CYS A 63 0.73 -15.25 0.63
CA CYS A 63 0.37 -16.54 1.19
C CYS A 63 -0.69 -17.22 0.31
N THR A 64 -1.91 -17.39 0.83
CA THR A 64 -3.05 -17.98 0.13
C THR A 64 -3.99 -16.94 -0.50
N HIS A 65 -3.69 -15.65 -0.37
CA HIS A 65 -4.57 -14.57 -0.80
C HIS A 65 -3.97 -13.83 -1.99
N LYS A 66 -4.82 -13.48 -2.96
CA LYS A 66 -4.50 -12.50 -3.99
C LYS A 66 -5.22 -11.20 -3.66
N LEU A 67 -4.51 -10.09 -3.71
CA LEU A 67 -5.04 -8.76 -3.51
C LEU A 67 -4.97 -7.96 -4.81
N MET A 68 -5.98 -7.13 -5.04
CA MET A 68 -6.02 -6.22 -6.18
C MET A 68 -6.54 -4.86 -5.73
N ALA A 69 -5.76 -3.81 -5.95
CA ALA A 69 -6.15 -2.43 -5.72
C ALA A 69 -6.39 -1.72 -7.05
N VAL A 70 -7.55 -1.07 -7.17
CA VAL A 70 -7.97 -0.33 -8.36
C VAL A 70 -8.64 0.99 -7.97
N PRO A 71 -8.46 2.06 -8.76
CA PRO A 71 -9.28 3.25 -8.63
C PRO A 71 -10.75 2.96 -8.96
N THR A 72 -11.63 3.68 -8.29
CA THR A 72 -13.08 3.69 -8.53
C THR A 72 -13.47 4.88 -9.41
N ALA A 73 -14.68 4.85 -9.97
CA ALA A 73 -15.21 5.96 -10.76
C ALA A 73 -15.33 7.26 -9.97
N ASP A 74 -15.50 7.17 -8.64
CA ASP A 74 -15.64 8.32 -7.74
C ASP A 74 -14.28 8.92 -7.32
N GLY A 75 -13.16 8.35 -7.78
CA GLY A 75 -11.81 8.80 -7.45
C GLY A 75 -11.22 8.20 -6.17
N ASP A 76 -11.97 7.34 -5.48
CA ASP A 76 -11.47 6.53 -4.35
C ASP A 76 -10.70 5.30 -4.84
N VAL A 77 -10.03 4.59 -3.93
CA VAL A 77 -9.35 3.32 -4.22
C VAL A 77 -10.07 2.17 -3.52
N LYS A 78 -10.34 1.10 -4.26
CA LYS A 78 -10.93 -0.14 -3.75
C LYS A 78 -9.87 -1.24 -3.76
N VAL A 79 -9.79 -1.99 -2.67
CA VAL A 79 -8.97 -3.20 -2.58
C VAL A 79 -9.87 -4.43 -2.47
N LEU A 80 -9.61 -5.41 -3.33
CA LEU A 80 -10.27 -6.71 -3.35
C LEU A 80 -9.31 -7.76 -2.82
N VAL A 81 -9.80 -8.65 -1.97
CA VAL A 81 -9.07 -9.81 -1.47
C VAL A 81 -9.77 -11.05 -2.02
N PHE A 82 -9.00 -11.94 -2.62
CA PHE A 82 -9.46 -13.20 -3.18
C PHE A 82 -8.78 -14.34 -2.43
N ASP A 83 -9.58 -15.21 -1.84
CA ASP A 83 -9.12 -16.45 -1.22
C ASP A 83 -8.91 -17.51 -2.32
N ALA A 84 -7.90 -18.37 -2.14
CA ALA A 84 -7.65 -19.53 -2.98
C ALA A 84 -8.58 -20.70 -2.66
#